data_AF-A0AAP6BCZ5-F1
#
_entry.id   AF-A0AAP6BCZ5-F1
#
_cell.length_a   1.000
_cell.length_b   1.000
_cell.length_c   1.000
_cell.angle_alpha   90.00
_cell.angle_beta   90.00
_cell.angle_gamma   90.00
#
_symmetry.space_group_name_H-M   'P 1'
#
loop_
_entity.id
_entity.type
_entity.pdbx_description
1 polymer ?
#
loop_
_entity_poly.entity_id
_entity_poly.type
_entity_poly.pdbx_seq_one_letter_code
_entity_poly.pdbx_strand_id
1 'polypeptide(L)' 'MTTTPPPPTVDTCTECAAFARMAQEAAARGDHSAAIDCRVRIRTHDTGHNGTPRSPALSRDGGGAGR' A
#
# COMPACT_ATOMS: atom_id res chain seq x y z
N MET A 1 3.40 4.50 -27.18
CA MET A 1 4.02 3.52 -26.28
C MET A 1 3.87 4.09 -24.88
N THR A 2 2.81 3.75 -24.15
CA THR A 2 2.61 4.26 -22.79
C THR A 2 3.38 3.36 -21.85
N THR A 3 4.59 3.78 -21.47
CA THR A 3 5.35 3.13 -20.41
C THR A 3 4.73 3.56 -19.08
N THR A 4 3.89 2.72 -18.49
CA THR A 4 3.46 2.88 -17.11
C THR A 4 4.71 2.76 -16.23
N PRO A 5 5.06 3.79 -15.41
CA PRO A 5 6.18 3.69 -14.50
C PRO A 5 5.92 2.54 -13.51
N PRO A 6 6.95 1.78 -13.11
CA PRO A 6 6.79 0.72 -12.13
C PRO A 6 6.19 1.31 -10.85
N PRO A 7 5.32 0.56 -10.14
CA PRO A 7 4.80 1.03 -8.88
C PRO A 7 5.98 1.35 -7.95
N PRO A 8 5.93 2.46 -7.20
CA PRO A 8 6.95 2.74 -6.20
C PRO A 8 7.13 1.51 -5.28
N THR A 9 8.33 1.26 -4.79
CA THR A 9 8.54 0.23 -3.76
C THR A 9 8.30 0.83 -2.37
N VAL A 10 8.12 -0.02 -1.38
CA VAL A 10 7.88 0.37 0.03
C VAL A 10 8.96 1.33 0.55
N ASP A 11 10.21 1.14 0.11
CA ASP A 11 11.37 1.98 0.45
C ASP A 11 11.36 3.37 -0.19
N THR A 12 10.65 3.54 -1.32
CA THR A 12 10.54 4.82 -2.03
C THR A 12 9.29 5.62 -1.63
N CYS A 13 8.40 5.03 -0.84
CA CYS A 13 7.19 5.70 -0.37
C CYS A 13 7.42 6.39 0.97
N THR A 14 7.30 7.71 0.97
CA THR A 14 7.48 8.55 2.17
C THR A 14 6.55 8.14 3.31
N GLU A 15 5.30 7.76 3.01
CA GLU A 15 4.33 7.36 4.03
C GLU A 15 4.66 5.97 4.61
N CYS A 16 5.02 5.00 3.78
CA CYS A 16 5.52 3.71 4.26
C CYS A 16 6.81 3.85 5.08
N ALA A 17 7.72 4.72 4.66
CA ALA A 17 8.95 5.01 5.39
C ALA A 17 8.65 5.62 6.77
N ALA A 18 7.67 6.51 6.86
CA ALA A 18 7.22 7.07 8.13
C ALA A 18 6.63 6.00 9.06
N PHE A 19 5.76 5.11 8.56
CA PHE A 19 5.25 3.98 9.34
C PHE A 19 6.34 2.99 9.73
N ALA A 20 7.33 2.74 8.87
CA ALA A 20 8.44 1.85 9.17
C ALA A 20 9.30 2.43 10.31
N ARG A 21 9.52 3.74 10.31
CA ARG A 21 10.24 4.44 11.39
C ARG A 21 9.46 4.37 12.70
N MET A 22 8.17 4.70 12.67
CA MET A 22 7.29 4.62 13.85
C MET A 22 7.24 3.20 14.42
N ALA A 23 7.23 2.17 13.57
CA ALA A 23 7.25 0.78 14.03
C ALA A 23 8.55 0.42 14.75
N GLN A 24 9.70 0.93 14.28
CA GLN A 24 10.99 0.72 14.95
C GLN A 24 11.06 1.47 16.29
N GLU A 25 10.60 2.72 16.33
CA GLU A 25 10.53 3.52 17.55
C GLU A 25 9.60 2.87 18.60
N ALA A 26 8.43 2.37 18.17
CA ALA A 26 7.51 1.64 19.03
C ALA A 26 8.11 0.33 19.56
N ALA A 27 8.75 -0.46 18.69
CA ALA A 27 9.41 -1.71 19.09
C ALA A 27 10.57 -1.47 20.07
N ALA A 28 11.37 -0.42 19.85
CA ALA A 28 12.46 -0.05 20.75
C ALA A 28 11.95 0.38 22.14
N ARG A 29 10.74 0.93 22.21
CA ARG A 29 10.05 1.27 23.47
C ARG A 29 9.33 0.08 24.12
N GLY A 30 9.34 -1.10 23.48
CA GLY A 30 8.58 -2.28 23.93
C GLY A 30 7.08 -2.25 23.59
N ASP A 31 6.63 -1.25 22.83
CA ASP A 31 5.24 -1.10 22.41
C ASP A 31 5.00 -1.90 21.11
N HIS A 32 4.95 -3.22 21.27
CA HIS A 32 4.79 -4.14 20.15
C HIS A 32 3.43 -3.99 19.45
N SER A 33 2.39 -3.55 20.17
CA SER A 33 1.06 -3.31 19.60
C SER A 33 1.12 -2.18 18.57
N ALA A 34 1.69 -1.03 18.94
CA ALA A 34 1.88 0.09 18.01
C ALA A 34 2.81 -0.27 16.83
N ALA A 35 3.82 -1.09 17.07
CA ALA A 35 4.70 -1.58 16.01
C ALA A 35 3.96 -2.48 15.00
N ILE A 36 3.06 -3.34 15.47
CA ILE A 36 2.23 -4.20 14.61
C ILE A 36 1.22 -3.36 13.83
N ASP A 37 0.56 -2.39 14.45
CA ASP A 37 -0.37 -1.47 13.77
C ASP A 37 0.29 -0.74 12.59
N CYS A 38 1.50 -0.21 12.80
CA CYS A 38 2.27 0.44 11.73
C CYS A 38 2.59 -0.53 10.58
N ARG A 39 2.95 -1.79 10.89
CA ARG A 39 3.21 -2.83 9.87
C ARG A 39 1.95 -3.22 9.10
N VAL A 40 0.80 -3.25 9.77
CA VAL A 40 -0.50 -3.48 9.11
C VAL A 40 -0.81 -2.33 8.17
N ARG A 41 -0.65 -1.08 8.61
CA ARG A 41 -0.83 0.11 7.75
C ARG A 41 0.06 0.08 6.51
N ILE A 42 1.33 -0.29 6.63
CA ILE A 42 2.23 -0.47 5.48
C ILE A 42 1.69 -1.54 4.51
N ARG A 43 1.19 -2.67 5.03
CA ARG A 43 0.67 -3.77 4.19
C ARG A 43 -0.63 -3.43 3.50
N THR A 44 -1.48 -2.62 4.13
CA THR A 44 -2.77 -2.17 3.59
C THR A 44 -2.66 -0.84 2.84
N HIS A 45 -1.45 -0.25 2.77
CA HIS A 45 -1.24 1.00 2.06
C HIS A 45 -1.47 0.75 0.56
N ASP A 46 -2.54 1.35 0.03
CA ASP A 46 -3.13 1.07 -1.30
C ASP A 46 -2.30 1.61 -2.49
N THR A 47 -1.03 1.91 -2.25
CA THR A 47 -0.09 2.45 -3.23
C THR A 47 0.52 1.39 -4.14
N GLY A 48 0.04 0.14 -4.05
CA GLY A 48 0.42 -0.95 -4.96
C GLY A 48 1.85 -1.47 -4.79
N HIS A 49 2.55 -1.09 -3.72
CA HIS A 49 3.93 -1.50 -3.45
C HIS A 49 4.10 -3.01 -3.26
N ASN A 50 3.01 -3.71 -2.89
CA ASN A 50 3.01 -5.14 -2.58
C ASN A 50 2.59 -6.01 -3.80
N GLY A 51 2.87 -5.54 -5.02
CA GLY A 51 2.76 -6.33 -6.25
C GLY A 51 1.36 -6.44 -6.87
N THR A 52 0.31 -5.83 -6.30
CA THR A 52 -0.96 -5.64 -7.02
C THR A 52 -1.75 -4.46 -6.43
N PRO A 53 -1.78 -3.28 -7.07
CA PRO A 53 -2.86 -2.32 -6.83
C PRO A 53 -4.16 -2.92 -7.38
N ARG A 54 -5.14 -3.21 -6.53
CA ARG A 54 -6.50 -3.51 -7.00
C ARG A 54 -7.23 -2.19 -7.08
N SER A 55 -7.24 -1.61 -8.26
CA SER A 55 -8.04 -0.43 -8.60
C SER A 55 -9.40 -0.43 -7.89
N PRO A 56 -9.90 0.71 -7.38
CA PRO A 56 -11.33 0.88 -7.13
C PRO A 56 -12.18 0.88 -8.42
N ALA A 57 -11.57 0.65 -9.60
CA ALA A 57 -12.25 0.53 -10.88
C ALA A 57 -12.87 -0.87 -11.12
N LEU A 58 -13.74 -1.30 -10.20
CA LEU A 58 -15.00 -1.91 -10.60
C LEU A 58 -16.08 -0.84 -10.41
N SER A 59 -15.91 0.24 -11.17
CA SER A 59 -17.06 0.96 -11.72
C SER A 59 -17.96 -0.10 -12.36
N ARG A 60 -19.20 -0.16 -11.88
CA ARG A 60 -20.25 -1.05 -12.39
C ARG A 60 -20.68 -0.56 -13.77
N ASP A 61 -19.80 -0.68 -14.75
CA ASP A 61 -20.09 -0.46 -16.16
C ASP A 61 -19.89 -1.78 -16.91
N GLY A 62 -20.68 -2.76 -16.50
CA GLY A 62 -20.93 -3.96 -17.29
C GLY A 62 -21.86 -3.61 -18.43
N GLY A 63 -21.34 -2.94 -19.46
CA GLY A 63 -21.94 -2.91 -20.78
C GLY A 63 -21.94 -4.31 -21.38
N GLY A 64 -23.10 -4.97 -21.33
CA GLY A 64 -23.35 -6.21 -22.06
C GLY A 64 -23.89 -5.89 -23.46
N ALA A 65 -23.04 -6.09 -24.47
CA ALA A 65 -23.40 -6.20 -25.89
C ALA A 65 -24.62 -7.12 -26.10
N GLY A 66 -25.58 -6.80 -26.96
CA GLY A 66 -25.35 -6.74 -28.41
C GLY A 66 -25.53 -8.12 -29.03
N ARG A 67 -26.79 -8.53 -29.23
CA ARG A 67 -27.34 -9.30 -30.36
C ARG A 67 -28.83 -9.53 -30.15
#